data_AF-A0A821VNH3-F1
#
_entry.id   AF-A0A821VNH3-F1
#
_cell.length_a   1.000
_cell.length_b   1.000
_cell.length_c   1.000
_cell.angle_alpha   90.00
_cell.angle_beta   90.00
_cell.angle_gamma   90.00
#
_symmetry.space_group_name_H-M   'P 1'
#
loop_
_entity.id
_entity.type
_entity.pdbx_description
1 polymer ?
#
loop_
_entity_poly.entity_id
_entity_poly.type
_entity_poly.pdbx_seq_one_letter_code
_entity_poly.pdbx_strand_id
1 'polypeptide(L)'
;AASRPLVSVYDEKGQSTGKSVVLPAVFRAPIRTDIVNFVHDQMRRNKRQAHAVSDKAGTRHFFLVSIQMYYFICSLGEQTSAESWGTGRAVARIPRVRGGGTHRSGQGAFGNMCRGGRMYAPLKVWRRWHRKINLKQRRYALVSAIAASGIPSLV
;
A
#
# COMPACT_ATOMS: atom_id res chain seq x y z
N ALA A 1 -1.62 40.34 20.16
CA ALA A 1 -0.24 39.93 19.82
C ALA A 1 0.45 39.48 21.11
N ALA A 2 0.99 38.26 21.16
CA ALA A 2 1.70 37.76 22.35
C ALA A 2 3.19 38.16 22.30
N SER A 3 3.84 38.38 23.45
CA SER A 3 5.23 38.87 23.61
C SER A 3 6.28 37.78 23.42
N ARG A 4 7.31 37.97 22.56
CA ARG A 4 8.36 36.96 22.23
C ARG A 4 9.41 36.90 23.35
N PRO A 5 9.52 35.80 24.13
CA PRO A 5 10.55 35.71 25.14
C PRO A 5 11.93 35.57 24.50
N LEU A 6 12.96 36.00 25.24
CA LEU A 6 14.36 35.72 24.94
C LEU A 6 14.72 34.34 25.52
N VAL A 7 15.43 33.52 24.74
CA VAL A 7 15.88 32.19 25.13
C VAL A 7 17.41 32.19 25.18
N SER A 8 17.99 31.59 26.22
CA SER A 8 19.43 31.43 26.41
C SER A 8 20.00 30.31 25.52
N VAL A 9 21.20 30.52 24.99
CA VAL A 9 21.95 29.49 24.27
C VAL A 9 22.91 28.78 25.24
N TYR A 10 22.85 27.46 25.26
CA TYR A 10 23.67 26.61 26.13
C TYR A 10 24.85 26.00 25.35
N ASP A 11 26.00 25.87 26.01
CA ASP A 11 27.17 25.14 25.52
C ASP A 11 27.02 23.63 25.71
N GLU A 12 27.92 22.85 25.10
CA GLU A 12 28.00 21.38 25.24
C GLU A 12 28.12 20.92 26.71
N LYS A 13 28.68 21.77 27.58
CA LYS A 13 28.81 21.52 29.02
C LYS A 13 27.54 21.86 29.83
N GLY A 14 26.47 22.29 29.17
CA GLY A 14 25.19 22.65 29.80
C GLY A 14 25.20 24.02 30.51
N GLN A 15 26.25 24.82 30.34
CA GLN A 15 26.33 26.18 30.90
C GLN A 15 25.79 27.21 29.90
N SER A 16 25.24 28.32 30.39
CA SER A 16 24.72 29.40 29.54
C SER A 16 25.85 30.25 28.98
N THR A 17 25.91 30.42 27.66
CA THR A 17 26.93 31.22 26.95
C THR A 17 26.77 32.74 27.10
N GLY A 18 25.75 33.20 27.82
CA GLY A 18 25.35 34.61 27.89
C GLY A 18 24.72 35.15 26.59
N LYS A 19 24.77 34.39 25.48
CA LYS A 19 24.10 34.73 24.22
C LYS A 19 22.61 34.41 24.34
N SER A 20 21.77 35.37 23.98
CA SER A 20 20.31 35.21 23.97
C SER A 20 19.75 35.41 22.57
N VAL A 21 18.73 34.62 22.23
CA VAL A 21 18.05 34.64 20.93
C VAL A 21 16.56 34.84 21.16
N VAL A 22 15.93 35.69 20.34
CA VAL A 22 14.48 35.92 20.40
C VAL A 22 13.74 34.69 19.87
N LEU A 23 12.81 34.14 20.67
CA LEU A 23 12.00 32.97 20.27
C LEU A 23 11.32 33.22 18.91
N PRO A 24 11.54 32.37 17.88
CA PRO A 24 10.89 32.50 16.57
C PRO A 24 9.36 32.57 16.64
N ALA A 25 8.74 33.31 15.72
CA ALA A 25 7.27 33.40 15.63
C ALA A 25 6.60 32.04 15.36
N VAL A 26 7.33 31.07 14.81
CA VAL A 26 6.87 29.71 14.51
C VAL A 26 6.37 28.99 15.77
N PHE A 27 6.99 29.23 16.93
CA PHE A 27 6.59 28.61 18.20
C PHE A 27 5.24 29.10 18.74
N ARG A 28 4.66 30.14 18.13
CA ARG A 28 3.34 30.68 18.48
C ARG A 28 2.21 30.23 17.59
N ALA A 29 2.53 29.45 16.57
CA ALA A 29 1.51 29.08 15.61
C ALA A 29 0.40 28.25 16.27
N PRO A 30 -0.84 28.38 15.79
CA PRO A 30 -1.94 27.54 16.25
C PRO A 30 -1.63 26.06 16.05
N ILE A 31 -1.75 25.29 17.13
CA ILE A 31 -1.56 23.84 17.13
C ILE A 31 -2.85 23.20 16.63
N ARG A 32 -2.80 22.54 15.47
CA ARG A 32 -3.93 21.71 14.97
C ARG A 32 -3.47 20.28 14.78
N THR A 33 -3.82 19.42 15.72
CA THR A 33 -3.52 17.99 15.73
C THR A 33 -4.16 17.28 14.54
N ASP A 34 -5.36 17.69 14.10
CA ASP A 34 -6.06 17.08 12.96
C ASP A 34 -5.26 17.20 11.66
N ILE A 35 -4.71 18.39 11.39
CA ILE A 35 -3.91 18.65 10.18
C ILE A 35 -2.60 17.87 10.24
N VAL A 36 -1.97 17.82 11.41
CA VAL A 36 -0.74 17.04 11.62
C VAL A 36 -1.00 15.55 11.35
N ASN A 37 -2.06 14.98 11.92
CA ASN A 37 -2.45 13.59 11.71
C ASN A 37 -2.78 13.30 10.25
N PHE A 38 -3.53 14.18 9.60
CA PHE A 38 -3.88 14.05 8.18
C PHE A 38 -2.62 14.04 7.30
N VAL A 39 -1.73 15.03 7.47
CA VAL A 39 -0.50 15.14 6.68
C VAL A 39 0.44 13.97 6.96
N HIS A 40 0.58 13.55 8.22
CA HIS A 40 1.42 12.42 8.60
C HIS A 40 0.94 11.12 7.95
N ASP A 41 -0.35 10.79 8.01
CA ASP A 41 -0.88 9.60 7.35
C ASP A 41 -0.62 9.66 5.85
N GLN A 42 -0.94 10.77 5.17
CA GLN A 42 -0.69 10.91 3.74
C GLN A 42 0.80 10.79 3.36
N MET A 43 1.70 11.39 4.14
CA MET A 43 3.16 11.29 3.91
C MET A 43 3.66 9.87 4.13
N ARG A 44 3.19 9.18 5.18
CA ARG A 44 3.52 7.78 5.45
C ARG A 44 3.07 6.89 4.30
N ARG A 45 1.94 7.21 3.64
CA ARG A 45 1.49 6.43 2.47
C ARG A 45 2.48 6.48 1.31
N ASN A 46 3.17 7.61 1.13
CA ASN A 46 4.06 7.86 -0.01
C ASN A 46 5.39 7.11 0.06
N LYS A 47 5.86 6.71 1.24
CA LYS A 47 7.10 5.92 1.41
C LYS A 47 6.92 4.44 1.07
N ARG A 48 5.68 3.97 0.88
CA ARG A 48 5.39 2.56 0.62
C ARG A 48 5.82 2.14 -0.79
N GLN A 49 6.33 0.92 -0.90
CA GLN A 49 6.58 0.27 -2.19
C GLN A 49 5.33 -0.46 -2.67
N ALA A 50 5.10 -0.41 -3.99
CA ALA A 50 4.03 -1.17 -4.62
C ALA A 50 4.34 -2.66 -4.53
N HIS A 51 3.34 -3.45 -4.11
CA HIS A 51 3.39 -4.90 -4.12
C HIS A 51 2.15 -5.43 -4.80
N ALA A 52 2.32 -6.52 -5.52
CA ALA A 52 1.27 -7.16 -6.29
C ALA A 52 1.47 -8.67 -6.29
N VAL A 53 0.37 -9.39 -6.48
CA VAL A 53 0.44 -10.81 -6.80
C VAL A 53 0.73 -10.91 -8.30
N SER A 54 1.55 -11.88 -8.71
CA SER A 54 1.78 -12.11 -10.14
C SER A 54 0.46 -12.28 -10.87
N ASP A 55 0.25 -11.51 -11.94
CA ASP A 55 -0.95 -11.61 -12.79
C ASP A 55 -1.15 -13.01 -13.38
N LYS A 56 -0.08 -13.80 -13.38
CA LYS A 56 -0.03 -15.15 -13.91
C LYS A 56 0.05 -16.21 -12.79
N ALA A 57 -0.13 -15.83 -11.51
CA ALA A 57 -0.20 -16.78 -10.39
C ALA A 57 -1.49 -17.62 -10.51
N GLY A 58 -1.33 -18.94 -10.59
CA GLY A 58 -2.42 -19.87 -10.95
C GLY A 58 -2.84 -19.78 -12.42
N THR A 59 -2.15 -18.98 -13.23
CA THR A 59 -2.62 -18.46 -14.53
C THR A 59 -1.54 -18.36 -15.65
N ARG A 60 -0.63 -19.35 -15.85
CA ARG A 60 0.57 -19.20 -16.72
C ARG A 60 0.89 -20.42 -17.61
N HIS A 61 0.83 -20.31 -18.96
CA HIS A 61 1.97 -20.62 -19.84
C HIS A 61 1.97 -20.07 -21.31
N PHE A 62 3.20 -20.05 -21.86
CA PHE A 62 3.85 -19.78 -23.16
C PHE A 62 3.08 -19.32 -24.42
N PHE A 63 3.65 -18.29 -25.06
CA PHE A 63 3.34 -17.87 -26.42
C PHE A 63 4.29 -18.60 -27.39
N LEU A 64 3.74 -19.42 -28.29
CA LEU A 64 4.28 -19.59 -29.63
C LEU A 64 3.12 -19.29 -30.58
N VAL A 65 3.20 -18.13 -31.23
CA VAL A 65 2.26 -17.74 -32.29
C VAL A 65 2.55 -18.61 -33.50
N SER A 66 1.54 -19.35 -33.95
CA SER A 66 1.06 -19.44 -35.34
C SER A 66 0.37 -20.80 -35.53
N ILE A 67 -0.79 -20.99 -36.16
CA ILE A 67 -1.80 -20.18 -36.86
C ILE A 67 -3.05 -21.11 -36.96
N GLN A 68 -4.24 -20.51 -37.10
CA GLN A 68 -5.60 -21.06 -37.35
C GLN A 68 -6.40 -21.54 -36.13
N MET A 69 -7.72 -21.34 -36.03
CA MET A 69 -8.66 -20.32 -36.53
C MET A 69 -10.00 -20.65 -35.82
N TYR A 70 -10.70 -19.64 -35.29
CA TYR A 70 -12.13 -19.59 -34.89
C TYR A 70 -12.57 -20.08 -33.49
N TYR A 71 -13.11 -19.11 -32.75
CA TYR A 71 -14.05 -19.20 -31.63
C TYR A 71 -13.74 -20.17 -30.50
N PHE A 72 -12.67 -19.87 -29.76
CA PHE A 72 -12.67 -20.12 -28.33
C PHE A 72 -11.88 -19.00 -27.68
N ILE A 73 -12.55 -18.08 -26.98
CA ILE A 73 -11.85 -17.20 -26.04
C ILE A 73 -11.43 -18.10 -24.88
N CYS A 74 -10.39 -18.90 -25.12
CA CYS A 74 -9.50 -19.36 -24.08
C CYS A 74 -8.87 -18.07 -23.54
N SER A 75 -9.40 -17.55 -22.44
CA SER A 75 -8.72 -16.49 -21.71
C SER A 75 -7.32 -17.01 -21.39
N LEU A 76 -6.36 -16.47 -22.13
CA LEU A 76 -4.96 -16.80 -22.10
C LEU A 76 -4.41 -16.73 -20.68
N GLY A 77 -4.01 -17.90 -20.16
CA GLY A 77 -3.18 -18.02 -18.98
C GLY A 77 -3.84 -18.76 -17.83
N GLU A 78 -3.77 -20.08 -17.84
CA GLU A 78 -4.10 -21.00 -16.74
C GLU A 78 -2.94 -22.02 -16.64
N GLN A 79 -2.28 -22.17 -15.47
CA GLN A 79 -1.11 -23.09 -15.33
C GLN A 79 -1.50 -24.56 -15.55
N THR A 80 -2.76 -24.87 -15.31
CA THR A 80 -3.38 -26.17 -15.49
C THR A 80 -4.60 -25.98 -16.36
N SER A 81 -4.66 -26.62 -17.52
CA SER A 81 -5.91 -26.67 -18.28
C SER A 81 -6.97 -27.40 -17.45
N ALA A 82 -8.07 -26.71 -17.13
CA ALA A 82 -9.11 -27.28 -16.30
C ALA A 82 -10.48 -26.95 -16.87
N GLU A 83 -11.36 -27.95 -16.88
CA GLU A 83 -12.74 -27.81 -17.36
C GLU A 83 -13.71 -28.32 -16.30
N SER A 84 -14.89 -27.72 -16.22
CA SER A 84 -15.93 -28.23 -15.33
C SER A 84 -16.58 -29.44 -15.99
N TRP A 85 -16.78 -30.52 -15.23
CA TRP A 85 -17.45 -31.73 -15.71
C TRP A 85 -18.97 -31.62 -15.78
N GLY A 86 -19.54 -30.46 -15.44
CA GLY A 86 -20.98 -30.23 -15.48
C GLY A 86 -21.75 -31.04 -14.43
N THR A 87 -23.00 -31.39 -14.75
CA THR A 87 -23.88 -32.21 -13.92
C THR A 87 -23.73 -33.70 -14.22
N GLY A 88 -24.26 -34.58 -13.36
CA GLY A 88 -24.26 -36.03 -13.59
C GLY A 88 -23.09 -36.80 -12.97
N ARG A 89 -22.28 -36.14 -12.15
CA ARG A 89 -21.26 -36.77 -11.30
C ARG A 89 -21.48 -36.31 -9.84
N ALA A 90 -21.21 -37.18 -8.86
CA ALA A 90 -21.36 -36.88 -7.43
C ALA A 90 -20.23 -35.95 -6.91
N VAL A 91 -20.03 -34.83 -7.59
CA VAL A 91 -18.86 -33.96 -7.47
C VAL A 91 -19.28 -32.51 -7.72
N ALA A 92 -18.71 -31.56 -6.95
CA ALA A 92 -18.96 -30.13 -7.14
C ALA A 92 -18.51 -29.63 -8.53
N ARG A 93 -19.26 -28.69 -9.11
CA ARG A 93 -19.12 -28.15 -10.49
C ARG A 93 -17.92 -27.21 -10.71
N ILE A 94 -16.88 -27.36 -9.91
CA ILE A 94 -15.64 -26.58 -10.00
C ILE A 94 -14.82 -27.08 -11.20
N PRO A 95 -14.15 -26.20 -11.97
CA PRO A 95 -13.20 -26.61 -13.00
C PRO A 95 -12.11 -27.55 -12.46
N ARG A 96 -11.85 -28.65 -13.16
CA ARG A 96 -10.89 -29.70 -12.73
C ARG A 96 -9.78 -29.91 -13.74
N VAL A 97 -8.57 -30.14 -13.24
CA VAL A 97 -7.38 -30.34 -14.08
C VAL A 97 -7.59 -31.57 -14.97
N ARG A 98 -7.42 -31.38 -16.28
CA ARG A 98 -7.54 -32.44 -17.29
C ARG A 98 -6.37 -33.43 -17.22
N GLY A 99 -6.54 -34.60 -17.83
CA GLY A 99 -5.52 -35.66 -17.88
C GLY A 99 -5.71 -36.77 -16.84
N GLY A 100 -4.70 -37.62 -16.70
CA GLY A 100 -4.69 -38.77 -15.80
C GLY A 100 -3.26 -39.18 -15.42
N GLY A 101 -3.11 -40.12 -14.49
CA GLY A 101 -1.81 -40.69 -14.11
C GLY A 101 -0.94 -39.85 -13.17
N THR A 102 -1.40 -38.66 -12.75
CA THR A 102 -0.70 -37.84 -11.75
C THR A 102 -1.62 -37.50 -10.58
N HIS A 103 -1.04 -37.26 -9.40
CA HIS A 103 -1.78 -36.85 -8.20
C HIS A 103 -2.62 -35.57 -8.39
N ARG A 104 -2.31 -34.74 -9.39
CA ARG A 104 -2.99 -33.47 -9.65
C ARG A 104 -4.22 -33.59 -10.56
N SER A 105 -4.31 -34.66 -11.36
CA SER A 105 -5.45 -34.89 -12.27
C SER A 105 -6.78 -35.02 -11.51
N GLY A 106 -7.85 -34.42 -12.01
CA GLY A 106 -9.19 -34.44 -11.39
C GLY A 106 -9.38 -33.52 -10.18
N GLN A 107 -8.35 -32.83 -9.70
CA GLN A 107 -8.45 -31.84 -8.61
C GLN A 107 -9.01 -30.49 -9.11
N GLY A 108 -9.66 -29.74 -8.22
CA GLY A 108 -10.22 -28.41 -8.53
C GLY A 108 -9.14 -27.34 -8.78
N ALA A 109 -9.39 -26.46 -9.74
CA ALA A 109 -8.53 -25.35 -10.15
C ALA A 109 -9.33 -24.04 -10.33
N PHE A 110 -8.61 -22.91 -10.48
CA PHE A 110 -9.10 -21.52 -10.70
C PHE A 110 -9.92 -20.87 -9.60
N GLY A 111 -10.69 -21.64 -8.86
CA GLY A 111 -11.43 -21.13 -7.71
C GLY A 111 -10.50 -20.54 -6.66
N ASN A 112 -10.91 -19.44 -6.03
CA ASN A 112 -10.26 -18.89 -4.84
C ASN A 112 -10.36 -19.85 -3.64
N MET A 113 -11.34 -20.75 -3.64
CA MET A 113 -11.49 -21.84 -2.68
C MET A 113 -10.60 -23.06 -2.98
N CYS A 114 -9.98 -23.12 -4.16
CA CYS A 114 -9.21 -24.28 -4.60
C CYS A 114 -7.74 -24.15 -4.19
N ARG A 115 -7.15 -25.23 -3.68
CA ARG A 115 -5.71 -25.30 -3.40
C ARG A 115 -4.90 -25.13 -4.70
N GLY A 116 -4.03 -24.13 -4.72
CA GLY A 116 -3.24 -23.75 -5.91
C GLY A 116 -4.04 -22.99 -6.98
N GLY A 117 -5.26 -22.53 -6.67
CA GLY A 117 -6.06 -21.63 -7.51
C GLY A 117 -5.62 -20.17 -7.41
N ARG A 118 -6.31 -19.27 -8.13
CA ARG A 118 -6.05 -17.82 -8.06
C ARG A 118 -6.82 -17.19 -6.90
N MET A 119 -6.25 -16.13 -6.32
CA MET A 119 -6.93 -15.34 -5.30
C MET A 119 -8.07 -14.50 -5.91
N TYR A 120 -9.13 -14.26 -5.14
CA TYR A 120 -10.14 -13.28 -5.50
C TYR A 120 -9.57 -11.86 -5.41
N ALA A 121 -9.86 -11.01 -6.40
CA ALA A 121 -9.38 -9.63 -6.50
C ALA A 121 -7.87 -9.48 -6.21
N PRO A 122 -6.98 -10.04 -7.07
CA PRO A 122 -5.55 -10.05 -6.82
C PRO A 122 -4.99 -8.62 -6.71
N LEU A 123 -4.01 -8.43 -5.83
CA LEU A 123 -3.35 -7.15 -5.63
C LEU A 123 -2.67 -6.71 -6.94
N LYS A 124 -3.02 -5.52 -7.42
CA LYS A 124 -2.49 -4.94 -8.65
C LYS A 124 -1.45 -3.86 -8.37
N VAL A 125 -0.45 -3.77 -9.24
CA VAL A 125 0.63 -2.77 -9.13
C VAL A 125 0.08 -1.35 -9.19
N TRP A 126 -0.90 -1.10 -10.07
CA TRP A 126 -1.49 0.23 -10.31
C TRP A 126 -2.48 0.71 -9.23
N ARG A 127 -2.52 0.08 -8.06
CA ARG A 127 -3.23 0.63 -6.90
C ARG A 127 -2.70 2.04 -6.60
N ARG A 128 -3.57 2.96 -6.20
CA ARG A 128 -3.15 4.32 -5.83
C ARG A 128 -2.45 4.34 -4.46
N TRP A 129 -1.14 4.06 -4.47
CA TRP A 129 -0.25 4.06 -3.30
C TRP A 129 0.05 5.47 -2.81
N HIS A 130 0.38 6.36 -3.74
CA HIS A 130 0.80 7.73 -3.44
C HIS A 130 -0.39 8.69 -3.37
N ARG A 131 -0.30 9.66 -2.47
CA ARG A 131 -1.28 10.71 -2.21
C ARG A 131 -0.59 12.07 -2.26
N LYS A 132 -1.14 12.96 -3.08
CA LYS A 132 -0.70 14.35 -3.18
C LYS A 132 -1.23 15.11 -1.96
N ILE A 133 -0.39 15.97 -1.40
CA ILE A 133 -0.72 16.82 -0.26
C ILE A 133 -0.48 18.27 -0.69
N ASN A 134 -1.36 19.16 -0.28
CA ASN A 134 -1.22 20.58 -0.57
C ASN A 134 -0.01 21.17 0.17
N LEU A 135 0.79 21.99 -0.53
CA LEU A 135 1.99 22.61 0.05
C LEU A 135 1.68 23.46 1.28
N LYS A 136 0.58 24.22 1.24
CA LYS A 136 0.13 25.04 2.38
C LYS A 136 -0.21 24.19 3.61
N GLN A 137 -0.87 23.04 3.43
CA GLN A 137 -1.19 22.12 4.52
C GLN A 137 0.06 21.47 5.11
N ARG A 138 1.03 21.09 4.27
CA ARG A 138 2.33 20.56 4.75
C ARG A 138 3.10 21.59 5.56
N ARG A 139 3.18 22.83 5.07
CA ARG A 139 3.82 23.94 5.79
C ARG A 139 3.11 24.20 7.12
N TYR A 140 1.78 24.22 7.13
CA TYR A 140 1.00 24.41 8.34
C TYR A 140 1.25 23.29 9.37
N ALA A 141 1.24 22.02 8.95
CA ALA A 141 1.53 20.88 9.84
C ALA A 141 2.93 20.97 10.49
N LEU A 142 3.95 21.38 9.72
CA LEU A 142 5.31 21.57 10.24
C LEU A 142 5.36 22.66 11.30
N VAL A 143 4.72 23.81 11.03
CA VAL A 143 4.69 24.94 11.96
C VAL A 143 3.93 24.56 13.24
N SER A 144 2.81 23.85 13.15
CA SER A 144 2.10 23.32 14.33
C SER A 144 2.95 22.33 15.15
N ALA A 145 3.75 21.47 14.49
CA ALA A 145 4.62 20.52 15.19
C ALA A 145 5.76 21.23 15.95
N ILE A 146 6.38 22.25 15.33
CA ILE A 146 7.43 23.06 15.99
C ILE A 146 6.84 23.82 17.18
N ALA A 147 5.65 24.40 17.04
CA ALA A 147 4.97 25.07 18.15
C ALA A 147 4.71 24.12 19.32
N ALA A 148 4.26 22.89 19.05
CA ALA A 148 4.02 21.89 20.09
C ALA A 148 5.29 21.50 20.87
N SER A 149 6.44 21.40 20.21
CA SER A 149 7.72 21.08 20.89
C SER A 149 8.22 22.14 21.88
N GLY A 150 7.66 23.36 21.84
CA GLY A 150 7.98 24.42 22.79
C GLY A 150 7.11 24.38 24.06
N ILE A 151 6.14 23.48 24.17
CA ILE A 151 5.20 23.39 25.28
C ILE A 151 5.56 22.17 26.15
N PRO A 152 6.03 22.36 27.40
CA PRO A 152 6.49 21.25 28.25
C PRO A 152 5.44 20.17 28.52
N SER A 153 4.15 20.51 28.50
CA SER A 153 3.07 19.53 28.74
C SER A 153 2.76 18.63 27.54
N LEU A 154 3.29 18.94 26.36
CA LEU A 154 3.07 18.18 25.11
C LEU A 154 4.32 17.42 24.65
N VAL A 155 5.47 17.67 25.30
CA VAL A 155 6.76 17.02 25.07
C VAL A 155 6.91 15.84 26.02
#